data_AF-A0A924JN41-F1
#
_entry.id   AF-A0A924JN41-F1
#
_cell.length_a   1.000
_cell.length_b   1.000
_cell.length_c   1.000
_cell.angle_alpha   90.00
_cell.angle_beta   90.00
_cell.angle_gamma   90.00
#
_symmetry.space_group_name_H-M   'P 1'
#
loop_
_entity.id
_entity.type
_entity.pdbx_description
1 polymer ?
#
loop_
_entity_poly.entity_id
_entity_poly.type
_entity_poly.pdbx_seq_one_letter_code
_entity_poly.pdbx_strand_id
1 'polypeptide(L)'
;MATIRINTELALAALRRSATTLKAAIAVSAAAILSETDGDLQANSSAALAHFDDFGQKLEAVSAAVQDKNALAAAVVSHAGVSEVDLDALGRQIELIHGLLKTTKRSLRAVVGSRTRDGIDIFAGHVGSLGRSLQHLAFHADEPAATTPFMFEQFFLETMADLGQRDWSDGA
;
A
#
# COMPACT_ATOMS: atom_id res chain seq x y z
N MET A 1 -29.10 7.77 6.79
CA MET A 1 -27.76 7.68 6.17
C MET A 1 -27.40 9.04 5.64
N ALA A 2 -26.21 9.56 5.97
CA ALA A 2 -25.75 10.86 5.51
C ALA A 2 -24.84 10.67 4.30
N THR A 3 -25.35 10.96 3.11
CA THR A 3 -24.59 10.86 1.85
C THR A 3 -23.87 12.19 1.59
N ILE A 4 -22.56 12.14 1.39
CA ILE A 4 -21.65 13.28 1.54
C ILE A 4 -20.71 13.33 0.32
N ARG A 5 -20.61 14.48 -0.37
CA ARG A 5 -19.89 14.68 -1.65
C ARG A 5 -18.37 14.84 -1.47
N ILE A 6 -17.59 13.77 -1.60
CA ILE A 6 -16.12 13.85 -1.53
C ILE A 6 -15.58 14.56 -2.79
N ASN A 7 -14.55 15.40 -2.65
CA ASN A 7 -13.72 15.83 -3.79
C ASN A 7 -12.90 14.61 -4.25
N THR A 8 -13.50 13.82 -5.15
CA THR A 8 -13.02 12.52 -5.61
C THR A 8 -11.62 12.61 -6.20
N GLU A 9 -11.24 13.70 -6.88
CA GLU A 9 -9.92 13.85 -7.48
C GLU A 9 -8.78 13.96 -6.46
N LEU A 10 -8.98 14.70 -5.37
CA LEU A 10 -7.95 14.87 -4.33
C LEU A 10 -7.76 13.58 -3.53
N ALA A 11 -8.86 12.90 -3.21
CA ALA A 11 -8.83 11.58 -2.58
C ALA A 11 -8.14 10.55 -3.50
N LEU A 12 -8.46 10.55 -4.78
CA LEU A 12 -7.86 9.65 -5.77
C LEU A 12 -6.36 9.90 -5.94
N ALA A 13 -5.93 11.17 -6.01
CA ALA A 13 -4.51 11.51 -6.07
C ALA A 13 -3.76 11.03 -4.82
N ALA A 14 -4.37 11.15 -3.64
CA ALA A 14 -3.79 10.66 -2.39
C ALA A 14 -3.72 9.12 -2.33
N LEU A 15 -4.73 8.42 -2.85
CA LEU A 15 -4.73 6.96 -2.97
C LEU A 15 -3.65 6.47 -3.95
N ARG A 16 -3.49 7.12 -5.11
CA ARG A 16 -2.41 6.83 -6.06
C ARG A 16 -1.03 7.03 -5.43
N ARG A 17 -0.83 8.12 -4.68
CA ARG A 17 0.42 8.35 -3.93
C ARG A 17 0.67 7.26 -2.89
N SER A 18 -0.37 6.82 -2.18
CA SER A 18 -0.29 5.72 -1.21
C SER A 18 0.10 4.41 -1.89
N ALA A 19 -0.48 4.10 -3.06
CA ALA A 19 -0.10 2.94 -3.85
C ALA A 19 1.36 2.98 -4.31
N THR A 20 1.86 4.13 -4.74
CA THR A 20 3.28 4.31 -5.09
C THR A 20 4.19 4.09 -3.88
N THR A 21 3.82 4.61 -2.71
CA THR A 21 4.57 4.36 -1.47
C THR A 21 4.57 2.89 -1.07
N LEU A 22 3.45 2.19 -1.25
CA LEU A 22 3.37 0.75 -1.02
C LEU A 22 4.30 -0.03 -1.96
N LYS A 23 4.34 0.32 -3.25
CA LYS A 23 5.30 -0.29 -4.20
C LYS A 23 6.76 -0.08 -3.78
N ALA A 24 7.10 1.13 -3.32
CA ALA A 24 8.43 1.42 -2.80
C ALA A 24 8.75 0.56 -1.56
N ALA A 25 7.83 0.47 -0.60
CA ALA A 25 7.99 -0.38 0.59
C ALA A 25 8.26 -1.85 0.21
N ILE A 26 7.56 -2.36 -0.81
CA ILE A 26 7.70 -3.72 -1.31
C ILE A 26 9.06 -3.93 -1.98
N ALA A 27 9.49 -3.01 -2.85
CA ALA A 27 10.78 -3.12 -3.51
C ALA A 27 11.95 -3.08 -2.51
N VAL A 28 11.88 -2.18 -1.52
CA VAL A 28 12.88 -2.10 -0.45
C VAL A 28 12.82 -3.35 0.46
N SER A 29 11.64 -3.93 0.67
CA SER A 29 11.52 -5.22 1.36
C SER A 29 12.22 -6.35 0.61
N ALA A 30 12.06 -6.41 -0.72
CA ALA A 30 12.74 -7.40 -1.55
C ALA A 30 14.27 -7.25 -1.47
N ALA A 31 14.77 -6.02 -1.60
CA ALA A 31 16.19 -5.72 -1.43
C ALA A 31 16.72 -6.10 -0.02
N ALA A 32 15.93 -5.86 1.02
CA ALA A 32 16.28 -6.27 2.38
C ALA A 32 16.42 -7.79 2.49
N ILE A 33 15.45 -8.56 1.99
CA ILE A 33 15.44 -10.02 2.12
C ILE A 33 16.63 -10.65 1.38
N LEU A 34 17.04 -10.06 0.25
CA LEU A 34 18.18 -10.49 -0.56
C LEU A 34 19.53 -9.97 -0.08
N SER A 35 19.57 -9.12 0.96
CA SER A 35 20.83 -8.57 1.46
C SER A 35 21.74 -9.67 2.01
N GLU A 36 22.98 -9.72 1.53
CA GLU A 36 23.97 -10.73 1.94
C GLU A 36 24.58 -10.42 3.32
N THR A 37 24.73 -9.13 3.63
CA THR A 37 25.30 -8.68 4.90
C THR A 37 24.18 -8.38 5.91
N ASP A 38 24.45 -8.69 7.18
CA ASP A 38 23.52 -8.36 8.28
C ASP A 38 23.32 -6.83 8.42
N GLY A 39 24.34 -6.05 8.06
CA GLY A 39 24.28 -4.58 8.05
C GLY A 39 23.29 -4.04 7.02
N ASP A 40 23.40 -4.51 5.77
CA ASP A 40 22.49 -4.09 4.69
C ASP A 40 21.08 -4.63 4.93
N LEU A 41 20.96 -5.87 5.43
CA LEU A 41 19.68 -6.47 5.84
C LEU A 41 18.97 -5.58 6.87
N GLN A 42 19.68 -5.13 7.89
CA GLN A 42 19.09 -4.31 8.96
C GLN A 42 18.76 -2.89 8.47
N ALA A 43 19.62 -2.27 7.67
CA ALA A 43 19.37 -0.95 7.09
C ALA A 43 18.18 -0.96 6.12
N ASN A 44 18.15 -1.92 5.19
CA ASN A 44 17.09 -2.04 4.19
C ASN A 44 15.76 -2.46 4.83
N SER A 45 15.77 -3.35 5.82
CA SER A 45 14.53 -3.71 6.54
C SER A 45 13.97 -2.54 7.35
N SER A 46 14.84 -1.72 7.98
CA SER A 46 14.42 -0.48 8.65
C SER A 46 13.80 0.51 7.65
N ALA A 47 14.43 0.70 6.49
CA ALA A 47 13.92 1.55 5.43
C ALA A 47 12.57 1.06 4.88
N ALA A 48 12.41 -0.26 4.67
CA ALA A 48 11.14 -0.86 4.27
C ALA A 48 10.03 -0.59 5.30
N LEU A 49 10.33 -0.77 6.59
CA LEU A 49 9.39 -0.47 7.67
C LEU A 49 9.01 1.02 7.71
N ALA A 50 9.96 1.93 7.49
CA ALA A 50 9.69 3.36 7.41
C ALA A 50 8.75 3.70 6.23
N HIS A 51 8.92 3.06 5.06
CA HIS A 51 7.98 3.22 3.95
C HIS A 51 6.59 2.68 4.25
N PHE A 52 6.48 1.56 4.99
CA PHE A 52 5.19 1.08 5.46
C PHE A 52 4.53 2.04 6.47
N ASP A 53 5.31 2.71 7.32
CA ASP A 53 4.79 3.72 8.23
C ASP A 53 4.32 4.98 7.49
N ASP A 54 5.08 5.46 6.49
CA ASP A 54 4.68 6.57 5.60
C ASP A 54 3.39 6.23 4.82
N PHE A 55 3.27 5.00 4.33
CA PHE A 55 2.04 4.51 3.72
C PHE A 55 0.84 4.59 4.68
N GLY A 56 1.00 4.15 5.93
CA GLY A 56 -0.04 4.25 6.95
C GLY A 56 -0.44 5.70 7.24
N GLN A 57 0.55 6.60 7.38
CA GLN A 57 0.28 8.04 7.59
C GLN A 57 -0.47 8.67 6.43
N LYS A 58 -0.16 8.29 5.19
CA LYS A 58 -0.87 8.77 4.00
C LYS A 58 -2.32 8.29 3.96
N LEU A 59 -2.59 7.06 4.40
CA LEU A 59 -3.96 6.56 4.51
C LEU A 59 -4.77 7.27 5.61
N GLU A 60 -4.14 7.58 6.75
CA GLU A 60 -4.78 8.39 7.79
C GLU A 60 -5.12 9.79 7.26
N ALA A 61 -4.25 10.40 6.45
CA ALA A 61 -4.54 11.67 5.80
C ALA A 61 -5.72 11.57 4.82
N VAL A 62 -5.87 10.46 4.10
CA VAL A 62 -7.07 10.19 3.27
C VAL A 62 -8.31 10.08 4.15
N SER A 63 -8.22 9.33 5.26
CA SER A 63 -9.32 9.18 6.22
C SER A 63 -9.79 10.53 6.77
N ALA A 64 -8.84 11.36 7.22
CA ALA A 64 -9.11 12.70 7.73
C ALA A 64 -9.74 13.61 6.67
N ALA A 65 -9.23 13.57 5.42
CA ALA A 65 -9.78 14.35 4.32
C ALA A 65 -11.21 13.94 3.95
N VAL A 66 -11.55 12.65 4.09
CA VAL A 66 -12.91 12.14 3.86
C VAL A 66 -13.86 12.53 5.00
N GLN A 67 -13.37 12.57 6.23
CA GLN A 67 -14.15 12.94 7.41
C GLN A 67 -14.34 14.46 7.57
N ASP A 68 -13.52 15.28 6.90
CA ASP A 68 -13.66 16.74 6.92
C ASP A 68 -14.91 17.19 6.14
N LYS A 69 -16.01 17.33 6.89
CA LYS A 69 -17.31 17.80 6.39
C LYS A 69 -17.28 19.22 5.82
N ASN A 70 -16.25 20.04 6.10
CA ASN A 70 -16.18 21.44 5.65
C ASN A 70 -15.61 21.59 4.23
N ALA A 71 -14.63 20.77 3.84
CA ALA A 71 -14.14 20.71 2.45
C ALA A 71 -15.24 20.23 1.48
N LEU A 72 -16.17 19.43 2.01
CA LEU A 72 -17.33 18.89 1.32
C LEU A 72 -18.36 19.93 0.89
N ALA A 73 -18.58 20.96 1.72
CA ALA A 73 -19.55 22.02 1.45
C ALA A 73 -19.12 22.92 0.27
N ALA A 74 -17.81 23.07 0.06
CA ALA A 74 -17.25 23.87 -1.04
C ALA A 74 -17.30 23.15 -2.40
N ALA A 75 -17.16 21.82 -2.44
CA ALA A 75 -17.21 21.03 -3.68
C ALA A 75 -18.64 20.86 -4.25
N VAL A 76 -19.66 20.92 -3.40
CA VAL A 76 -21.09 20.81 -3.75
C VAL A 76 -21.57 21.87 -4.75
N VAL A 77 -20.89 23.02 -4.80
CA VAL A 77 -21.33 24.16 -5.63
C VAL A 77 -20.90 24.01 -7.11
N SER A 78 -19.99 23.09 -7.45
CA SER A 78 -19.33 23.16 -8.77
C SER A 78 -19.54 22.00 -9.75
N HIS A 79 -19.82 20.76 -9.34
CA HIS A 79 -19.77 19.64 -10.31
C HIS A 79 -21.01 18.72 -10.29
N ALA A 80 -21.60 18.56 -11.47
CA ALA A 80 -22.69 17.63 -11.78
C ALA A 80 -22.10 16.23 -12.03
N GLY A 81 -22.10 15.41 -10.98
CA GLY A 81 -21.63 14.02 -11.00
C GLY A 81 -21.67 13.49 -9.57
N VAL A 82 -22.85 13.05 -9.12
CA VAL A 82 -23.09 12.68 -7.72
C VAL A 82 -22.97 11.16 -7.62
N SER A 83 -21.82 10.67 -7.17
CA SER A 83 -21.66 9.29 -6.71
C SER A 83 -21.93 9.25 -5.20
N GLU A 84 -22.89 8.43 -4.77
CA GLU A 84 -23.16 8.20 -3.34
C GLU A 84 -22.04 7.34 -2.75
N VAL A 85 -21.15 7.94 -1.95
CA VAL A 85 -20.07 7.20 -1.26
C VAL A 85 -20.50 6.88 0.17
N ASP A 86 -20.50 5.59 0.52
CA ASP A 86 -20.69 5.11 1.89
C ASP A 86 -19.41 5.34 2.70
N LEU A 87 -19.41 6.41 3.50
CA LEU A 87 -18.27 6.79 4.35
C LEU A 87 -17.99 5.76 5.44
N ASP A 88 -19.01 5.05 5.94
CA ASP A 88 -18.84 4.04 6.97
C ASP A 88 -18.15 2.81 6.37
N ALA A 89 -18.50 2.44 5.12
CA ALA A 89 -17.78 1.41 4.37
C ALA A 89 -16.33 1.82 4.10
N LEU A 90 -16.08 3.08 3.74
CA LEU A 90 -14.72 3.59 3.53
C LEU A 90 -13.89 3.54 4.81
N GLY A 91 -14.45 3.98 5.94
CA GLY A 91 -13.80 3.93 7.25
C GLY A 91 -13.41 2.51 7.65
N ARG A 92 -14.35 1.55 7.53
CA ARG A 92 -14.06 0.12 7.80
C ARG A 92 -12.97 -0.44 6.88
N GLN A 93 -12.93 -0.02 5.62
CA GLN A 93 -11.90 -0.45 4.68
C GLN A 93 -10.52 0.09 5.05
N ILE A 94 -10.42 1.36 5.48
CA ILE A 94 -9.17 1.96 5.96
C ILE A 94 -8.68 1.24 7.23
N GLU A 95 -9.58 0.95 8.18
CA GLU A 95 -9.24 0.18 9.39
C GLU A 95 -8.70 -1.22 9.06
N LEU A 96 -9.32 -1.91 8.10
CA LEU A 96 -8.86 -3.21 7.59
C LEU A 96 -7.45 -3.09 6.99
N ILE A 97 -7.18 -2.06 6.19
CA ILE A 97 -5.86 -1.81 5.62
C ILE A 97 -4.81 -1.57 6.73
N HIS A 98 -5.14 -0.86 7.81
CA HIS A 98 -4.25 -0.71 8.96
C HIS A 98 -3.97 -2.03 9.69
N GLY A 99 -4.97 -2.90 9.82
CA GLY A 99 -4.80 -4.24 10.36
C GLY A 99 -3.85 -5.10 9.50
N LEU A 100 -4.04 -5.06 8.18
CA LEU A 100 -3.16 -5.73 7.23
C LEU A 100 -1.74 -5.15 7.26
N LEU A 101 -1.59 -3.83 7.31
CA LEU A 101 -0.29 -3.16 7.40
C LEU A 101 0.51 -3.61 8.62
N LYS A 102 -0.13 -3.72 9.79
CA LYS A 102 0.50 -4.25 11.02
C LYS A 102 0.97 -5.69 10.82
N THR A 103 0.15 -6.51 10.17
CA THR A 103 0.43 -7.91 9.88
C THR A 103 1.59 -8.06 8.89
N THR A 104 1.59 -7.30 7.79
CA THR A 104 2.64 -7.24 6.78
C THR A 104 3.99 -6.86 7.39
N LYS A 105 4.02 -5.80 8.22
CA LYS A 105 5.25 -5.39 8.94
C LYS A 105 5.76 -6.48 9.89
N ARG A 106 4.86 -7.19 10.58
CA ARG A 106 5.24 -8.31 11.46
C ARG A 106 5.85 -9.45 10.67
N SER A 107 5.25 -9.84 9.54
CA SER A 107 5.83 -10.87 8.67
C SER A 107 7.19 -10.44 8.10
N LEU A 108 7.38 -9.18 7.71
CA LEU A 108 8.69 -8.70 7.24
C LEU A 108 9.76 -8.90 8.33
N ARG A 109 9.48 -8.51 9.58
CA ARG A 109 10.41 -8.73 10.69
C ARG A 109 10.74 -10.21 10.91
N ALA A 110 9.75 -11.09 10.75
CA ALA A 110 9.96 -12.54 10.86
C ALA A 110 10.83 -13.09 9.72
N VAL A 111 10.62 -12.60 8.48
CA VAL A 111 11.45 -12.95 7.33
C VAL A 111 12.88 -12.45 7.53
N VAL A 112 13.08 -11.21 7.98
CA VAL A 112 14.41 -10.67 8.27
C VAL A 112 15.14 -11.50 9.32
N GLY A 113 14.44 -12.03 10.33
CA GLY A 113 15.05 -12.85 11.38
C GLY A 113 15.40 -14.30 11.01
N SER A 114 14.86 -14.85 9.91
CA SER A 114 15.03 -16.29 9.60
C SER A 114 15.16 -16.65 8.12
N ARG A 115 14.79 -15.75 7.20
CA ARG A 115 14.86 -15.85 5.73
C ARG A 115 14.42 -17.21 5.16
N THR A 116 13.40 -17.81 5.77
CA THR A 116 12.83 -19.07 5.29
C THR A 116 11.92 -18.83 4.09
N ARG A 117 11.87 -19.79 3.17
CA ARG A 117 10.97 -19.76 2.01
C ARG A 117 9.51 -19.59 2.44
N ASP A 118 9.06 -20.37 3.42
CA ASP A 118 7.71 -20.28 3.97
C ASP A 118 7.41 -18.88 4.53
N GLY A 119 8.38 -18.24 5.19
CA GLY A 119 8.24 -16.86 5.67
C GLY A 119 8.07 -15.86 4.53
N ILE A 120 8.83 -16.01 3.45
CA ILE A 120 8.74 -15.16 2.25
C ILE A 120 7.38 -15.32 1.58
N ASP A 121 6.89 -16.55 1.43
CA ASP A 121 5.56 -16.83 0.85
C ASP A 121 4.43 -16.21 1.68
N ILE A 122 4.52 -16.31 3.02
CA ILE A 122 3.57 -15.66 3.94
C ILE A 122 3.61 -14.13 3.78
N PHE A 123 4.81 -13.54 3.71
CA PHE A 123 4.96 -12.10 3.52
C PHE A 123 4.38 -11.64 2.17
N ALA A 124 4.63 -12.38 1.09
CA ALA A 124 4.06 -12.13 -0.23
C ALA A 124 2.53 -12.13 -0.20
N GLY A 125 1.92 -13.11 0.47
CA GLY A 125 0.46 -13.19 0.65
C GLY A 125 -0.12 -12.00 1.44
N HIS A 126 0.58 -11.53 2.47
CA HIS A 126 0.19 -10.32 3.20
C HIS A 126 0.31 -9.05 2.35
N VAL A 127 1.35 -8.93 1.53
CA VAL A 127 1.51 -7.84 0.55
C VAL A 127 0.36 -7.86 -0.47
N GLY A 128 0.01 -9.04 -1.00
CA GLY A 128 -1.12 -9.21 -1.91
C GLY A 128 -2.44 -8.78 -1.30
N SER A 129 -2.69 -9.19 -0.05
CA SER A 129 -3.91 -8.82 0.69
C SER A 129 -4.01 -7.32 0.96
N LEU A 130 -2.88 -6.70 1.33
CA LEU A 130 -2.78 -5.26 1.53
C LEU A 130 -3.06 -4.49 0.23
N GLY A 131 -2.45 -4.93 -0.87
CA GLY A 131 -2.63 -4.35 -2.20
C GLY A 131 -4.07 -4.43 -2.73
N ARG A 132 -4.71 -5.61 -2.60
CA ARG A 132 -6.13 -5.79 -2.97
C ARG A 132 -7.05 -4.88 -2.16
N SER A 133 -6.77 -4.72 -0.87
CA SER A 133 -7.58 -3.86 0.00
C SER A 133 -7.43 -2.39 -0.36
N LEU A 134 -6.23 -1.95 -0.75
CA LEU A 134 -5.99 -0.60 -1.25
C LEU A 134 -6.70 -0.35 -2.60
N GLN A 135 -6.73 -1.34 -3.49
CA GLN A 135 -7.45 -1.23 -4.77
C GLN A 135 -8.97 -1.20 -4.58
N HIS A 136 -9.49 -1.98 -3.64
CA HIS A 136 -10.89 -1.91 -3.26
C HIS A 136 -11.25 -0.51 -2.74
N LEU A 137 -10.35 0.12 -1.97
CA LEU A 137 -10.50 1.50 -1.53
C LEU A 137 -10.51 2.51 -2.70
N ALA A 138 -9.68 2.28 -3.74
CA ALA A 138 -9.67 3.10 -4.95
C ALA A 138 -10.93 2.92 -5.83
N PHE A 139 -11.52 1.72 -5.86
CA PHE A 139 -12.79 1.47 -6.54
C PHE A 139 -13.94 2.27 -5.92
N HIS A 140 -13.95 2.43 -4.58
CA HIS A 140 -14.89 3.32 -3.90
C HIS A 140 -14.68 4.81 -4.20
N ALA A 141 -13.51 5.21 -4.73
CA ALA A 141 -13.18 6.58 -5.08
C ALA A 141 -13.50 6.94 -6.55
N ASP A 142 -14.29 6.11 -7.23
CA ASP A 142 -14.75 6.31 -8.62
C ASP A 142 -13.63 6.31 -9.67
N GLU A 143 -12.52 5.63 -9.40
CA GLU A 143 -11.55 5.31 -10.44
C GLU A 143 -12.15 4.22 -11.35
N PRO A 144 -12.22 4.40 -12.68
CA PRO A 144 -12.60 3.30 -13.56
C PRO A 144 -11.65 2.15 -13.28
N ALA A 145 -12.18 1.02 -12.82
CA ALA A 145 -11.40 -0.16 -12.53
C ALA A 145 -10.48 -0.39 -13.73
N ALA A 146 -9.16 -0.24 -13.53
CA ALA A 146 -8.22 -0.65 -14.54
C ALA A 146 -8.59 -2.09 -14.93
N THR A 147 -8.70 -2.36 -16.22
CA THR A 147 -9.20 -3.66 -16.75
C THR A 147 -8.44 -4.85 -16.16
N THR A 148 -7.23 -4.59 -15.64
CA THR A 148 -6.47 -5.51 -14.80
C THR A 148 -6.00 -4.80 -13.51
N PRO A 149 -6.37 -5.29 -12.31
CA PRO A 149 -5.84 -4.78 -11.05
C PRO A 149 -4.34 -5.07 -10.91
N PHE A 150 -3.58 -4.14 -10.32
CA PHE A 150 -2.13 -4.31 -10.09
C PHE A 150 -1.84 -5.41 -9.06
N MET A 151 -1.10 -6.45 -9.44
CA MET A 151 -0.83 -7.57 -8.54
C MET A 151 0.40 -7.30 -7.66
N PHE A 152 0.19 -6.74 -6.47
CA PHE A 152 1.29 -6.37 -5.54
C PHE A 152 2.14 -7.57 -5.09
N GLU A 153 1.50 -8.74 -4.91
CA GLU A 153 2.19 -9.99 -4.59
C GLU A 153 3.10 -10.44 -5.73
N GLN A 154 2.59 -10.45 -6.96
CA GLN A 154 3.39 -10.78 -8.14
C GLN A 154 4.54 -9.78 -8.33
N PHE A 155 4.27 -8.48 -8.18
CA PHE A 155 5.29 -7.44 -8.24
C PHE A 155 6.41 -7.68 -7.22
N PHE A 156 6.07 -8.10 -5.99
CA PHE A 156 7.08 -8.46 -4.99
C PHE A 156 7.95 -9.65 -5.43
N LEU A 157 7.32 -10.72 -5.91
CA LEU A 157 8.01 -11.93 -6.35
C LEU A 157 8.89 -11.69 -7.57
N GLU A 158 8.41 -10.90 -8.53
CA GLU A 158 9.18 -10.46 -9.70
C GLU A 158 10.37 -9.59 -9.28
N THR A 159 10.17 -8.64 -8.35
CA THR A 159 11.26 -7.82 -7.83
C THR A 159 12.32 -8.68 -7.12
N MET A 160 11.90 -9.69 -6.35
CA MET A 160 12.82 -10.65 -5.73
C MET A 160 13.60 -11.44 -6.78
N ALA A 161 12.94 -11.88 -7.85
CA ALA A 161 13.60 -12.60 -8.94
C ALA A 161 14.61 -11.71 -9.69
N ASP A 162 14.21 -10.49 -10.04
CA ASP A 162 15.04 -9.53 -10.78
C ASP A 162 16.28 -9.10 -9.97
N LEU A 163 16.10 -8.79 -8.69
CA LEU A 163 17.20 -8.43 -7.81
C LEU A 163 18.10 -9.63 -7.50
N GLY A 164 17.54 -10.82 -7.37
CA GLY A 164 18.31 -12.06 -7.16
C GLY A 164 19.07 -12.52 -8.40
N GLN A 165 18.59 -12.20 -9.62
CA GLN A 165 19.29 -12.45 -10.89
C GLN A 165 20.35 -11.41 -11.22
N ARG A 166 20.32 -10.23 -10.59
CA ARG A 166 21.44 -9.26 -10.58
C ARG A 166 22.59 -9.75 -9.70
N ASP A 167 22.87 -11.04 -9.77
CA ASP A 167 24.12 -11.63 -9.36
C ASP A 167 25.22 -10.88 -10.14
N TRP A 168 26.16 -10.31 -9.39
CA TRP A 168 27.17 -9.37 -9.88
C TRP A 168 28.24 -10.12 -10.69
N SER A 169 27.84 -10.67 -11.85
CA SER A 169 28.76 -11.26 -12.83
C SER A 169 29.67 -10.23 -13.53
N ASP A 170 29.61 -8.96 -13.13
CA ASP A 170 30.76 -8.03 -13.19
C ASP A 170 31.33 -7.96 -11.77
N GLY A 171 32.35 -8.72 -11.36
CA GLY A 171 33.51 -9.14 -12.11
C GLY A 171 34.67 -8.17 -11.84
N ALA A 172 35.62 -8.68 -11.04
CA ALA A 172 37.06 -8.41 -11.03
C ALA A 172 37.60 -7.08 -10.46
#